data_AF-A0AAX3W2A7-F1
#
_entry.id   AF-A0AAX3W2A7-F1
#
_cell.length_a   1.000
_cell.length_b   1.000
_cell.length_c   1.000
_cell.angle_alpha   90.00
_cell.angle_beta   90.00
_cell.angle_gamma   90.00
#
_symmetry.space_group_name_H-M   'P 1'
#
loop_
_entity.id
_entity.type
_entity.pdbx_description
1 polymer ?
#
loop_
_entity_poly.entity_id
_entity_poly.type
_entity_poly.pdbx_seq_one_letter_code
_entity_poly.pdbx_strand_id
1 'polypeptide(L)'
;MKPNVLISGGSGYIGKHLIHTLKDIGNLYAITKYEEDMTEEDVLWRKCDIFVLKDMIEALKDIDIAIYYLDPNKKSAKLTQSNARNLNIIASDNMARACKANNVKQIIYITGSPFDQETIQTLKSYGTEVIETEQSIKRPAVSIELQRSKYDDVRSVHRMPLPYSWNLEQGMEYYFEWLEETSGTLVRIKHYKDTYYIYFKHSNKPLLQLQRERHDIGDDIIQFKVVGGTLAVNMYEDNGILEFRRFKETNEFMVHLFNYIPRIPWGIYYLSQAPIHNVTLKGFEIDCRIKDFQLRSEAGESKKYTK
;
A
#
# COMPACT_ATOMS: atom_id res chain seq x y z
N MET A 1 30.85 -16.48 -6.80
CA MET A 1 30.45 -15.07 -6.68
C MET A 1 29.58 -14.94 -5.44
N LYS A 2 29.73 -13.89 -4.62
CA LYS A 2 28.86 -13.68 -3.45
C LYS A 2 27.43 -13.37 -3.93
N PRO A 3 26.37 -13.87 -3.27
CA PRO A 3 25.00 -13.54 -3.62
C PRO A 3 24.70 -12.07 -3.31
N ASN A 4 23.85 -11.44 -4.11
CA ASN A 4 23.29 -10.12 -3.81
C ASN A 4 22.10 -10.27 -2.86
N VAL A 5 22.21 -9.71 -1.65
CA VAL A 5 21.23 -9.90 -0.57
C VAL A 5 20.62 -8.56 -0.18
N LEU A 6 19.29 -8.43 -0.28
CA LEU A 6 18.57 -7.23 0.15
C LEU A 6 17.96 -7.41 1.55
N ILE A 7 18.11 -6.43 2.42
CA ILE A 7 17.53 -6.38 3.77
C ILE A 7 16.46 -5.27 3.83
N SER A 8 15.20 -5.65 4.09
CA SER A 8 14.06 -4.71 4.05
C SER A 8 14.03 -3.64 5.16
N GLY A 9 14.80 -3.85 6.24
CA GLY A 9 14.84 -3.00 7.44
C GLY A 9 16.25 -2.66 7.92
N GLY A 10 17.17 -2.33 7.02
CA GLY A 10 18.59 -2.13 7.31
C GLY A 10 18.92 -1.06 8.37
N SER A 11 18.09 -0.02 8.51
CA SER A 11 18.31 1.06 9.49
C SER A 11 17.83 0.70 10.91
N GLY A 12 17.00 -0.33 11.04
CA GLY A 12 16.46 -0.80 12.31
C GLY A 12 17.43 -1.71 13.08
N TYR A 13 17.07 -2.04 14.33
CA TYR A 13 17.88 -2.86 15.23
C TYR A 13 18.32 -4.20 14.58
N ILE A 14 17.37 -4.96 14.04
CA ILE A 14 17.64 -6.25 13.39
C ILE A 14 18.55 -6.05 12.16
N GLY A 15 18.29 -5.01 11.38
CA GLY A 15 18.98 -4.74 10.12
C GLY A 15 20.46 -4.47 10.33
N LYS A 16 20.79 -3.65 11.32
CA LYS A 16 22.19 -3.34 11.67
C LYS A 16 22.97 -4.59 12.07
N HIS A 17 22.36 -5.46 12.88
CA HIS A 17 22.99 -6.74 13.26
C HIS A 17 23.15 -7.68 12.06
N LEU A 18 22.17 -7.76 11.16
CA LEU A 18 22.28 -8.53 9.93
C LEU A 18 23.38 -8.00 9.01
N ILE A 19 23.47 -6.68 8.81
CA ILE A 19 24.51 -6.06 7.99
C ILE A 19 25.89 -6.43 8.52
N HIS A 20 26.11 -6.24 9.83
CA HIS A 20 27.39 -6.56 10.46
C HIS A 20 27.76 -8.05 10.34
N THR A 21 26.78 -8.95 10.45
CA THR A 21 27.00 -10.40 10.43
C THR A 21 27.20 -10.94 9.01
N LEU A 22 26.51 -10.37 8.01
CA LEU A 22 26.43 -10.93 6.66
C LEU A 22 27.39 -10.27 5.65
N LYS A 23 28.09 -9.20 6.02
CA LYS A 23 28.95 -8.42 5.09
C LYS A 23 30.05 -9.24 4.40
N ASP A 24 30.56 -10.25 5.09
CA ASP A 24 31.62 -11.10 4.55
C ASP A 24 31.08 -12.23 3.65
N ILE A 25 29.79 -12.56 3.72
CA ILE A 25 29.20 -13.68 2.98
C ILE A 25 28.38 -13.26 1.75
N GLY A 26 27.90 -12.01 1.69
CA GLY A 26 27.05 -11.50 0.61
C GLY A 26 27.40 -10.07 0.19
N ASN A 27 26.97 -9.66 -1.00
CA ASN A 27 26.92 -8.24 -1.36
C ASN A 27 25.61 -7.68 -0.81
N LEU A 28 25.70 -6.84 0.21
CA LEU A 28 24.52 -6.41 0.95
C LEU A 28 23.89 -5.16 0.35
N TYR A 29 22.56 -5.16 0.30
CA TYR A 29 21.72 -4.03 -0.05
C TYR A 29 20.72 -3.77 1.07
N ALA A 30 20.39 -2.50 1.33
CA ALA A 30 19.37 -2.13 2.30
C ALA A 30 18.46 -1.05 1.73
N ILE A 31 17.19 -1.06 2.16
CA ILE A 31 16.18 -0.11 1.69
C ILE A 31 15.70 0.84 2.79
N THR A 32 15.60 2.11 2.44
CA THR A 32 14.91 3.13 3.24
C THR A 32 14.35 4.22 2.36
N LYS A 33 13.26 4.86 2.79
CA LYS A 33 12.68 6.02 2.09
C LYS A 33 13.52 7.28 2.32
N TYR A 34 14.13 7.40 3.50
CA TYR A 34 14.79 8.61 3.97
C TYR A 34 16.31 8.43 3.97
N GLU A 35 17.00 9.32 3.25
CA GLU A 35 18.46 9.33 3.12
C GLU A 35 19.17 9.50 4.47
N GLU A 36 18.56 10.22 5.42
CA GLU A 36 19.09 10.38 6.79
C GLU A 36 19.21 9.06 7.57
N ASP A 37 18.46 8.02 7.18
CA ASP A 37 18.53 6.69 7.82
C ASP A 37 19.64 5.80 7.20
N MET A 38 20.34 6.27 6.15
CA MET A 38 21.38 5.52 5.42
C MET A 38 22.76 5.64 6.10
N THR A 39 22.89 5.11 7.31
CA THR A 39 24.08 5.34 8.16
C THR A 39 25.15 4.26 8.08
N GLU A 40 24.80 3.05 7.66
CA GLU A 40 25.73 1.91 7.66
C GLU A 40 26.56 1.89 6.37
N GLU A 41 27.89 1.79 6.47
CA GLU A 41 28.82 1.81 5.32
C GLU A 41 29.03 0.42 4.69
N ASP A 42 28.81 -0.66 5.45
CA ASP A 42 28.99 -2.06 5.02
C ASP A 42 27.83 -2.57 4.10
N VAL A 43 27.02 -1.66 3.54
CA VAL A 43 25.83 -1.98 2.75
C VAL A 43 25.58 -0.94 1.66
N LEU A 44 25.04 -1.38 0.52
CA LEU A 44 24.59 -0.50 -0.56
C LEU A 44 23.14 -0.07 -0.33
N TRP A 45 22.91 1.22 -0.11
CA TRP A 45 21.57 1.75 0.12
C TRP A 45 20.79 1.99 -1.16
N ARG A 46 19.51 1.61 -1.16
CA ARG A 46 18.54 1.91 -2.21
C ARG A 46 17.40 2.72 -1.61
N LYS A 47 17.12 3.89 -2.20
CA LYS A 47 15.96 4.70 -1.82
C LYS A 47 14.69 3.94 -2.21
N CYS A 48 13.84 3.63 -1.24
CA CYS A 48 12.65 2.81 -1.47
C CYS A 48 11.63 2.97 -0.34
N ASP A 49 10.40 3.33 -0.70
CA ASP A 49 9.24 3.20 0.15
C ASP A 49 8.64 1.80 0.01
N ILE A 50 8.74 0.97 1.06
CA ILE A 50 8.30 -0.44 1.02
C ILE A 50 6.81 -0.61 0.71
N PHE A 51 6.02 0.44 0.94
CA PHE A 51 4.59 0.46 0.66
C PHE A 51 4.26 0.89 -0.78
N VAL A 52 5.25 1.24 -1.59
CA VAL A 52 5.12 1.56 -3.02
C VAL A 52 5.72 0.43 -3.85
N LEU A 53 4.90 -0.21 -4.69
CA LEU A 53 5.33 -1.38 -5.47
C LEU A 53 6.45 -1.04 -6.45
N LYS A 54 6.34 0.10 -7.15
CA LYS A 54 7.35 0.55 -8.13
C LYS A 54 8.73 0.70 -7.48
N ASP A 55 8.78 1.30 -6.29
CA ASP A 55 10.02 1.44 -5.52
C ASP A 55 10.61 0.08 -5.17
N MET A 56 9.78 -0.87 -4.73
CA MET A 56 10.22 -2.23 -4.41
C MET A 56 10.74 -2.99 -5.64
N ILE A 57 10.09 -2.85 -6.80
CA ILE A 57 10.56 -3.44 -8.07
C ILE A 57 11.93 -2.89 -8.43
N GLU A 58 12.12 -1.56 -8.36
CA GLU A 58 13.42 -0.94 -8.61
C GLU A 58 14.47 -1.41 -7.59
N ALA A 59 14.10 -1.44 -6.32
CA ALA A 59 14.99 -1.80 -5.24
C ALA A 59 15.40 -3.27 -5.23
N LEU A 60 14.70 -4.16 -5.93
CA LEU A 60 15.02 -5.59 -6.02
C LEU A 60 15.73 -6.00 -7.34
N LYS A 61 16.07 -5.05 -8.22
CA LYS A 61 16.88 -5.34 -9.41
C LYS A 61 18.22 -5.97 -9.04
N ASP A 62 18.58 -7.03 -9.76
CA ASP A 62 19.82 -7.79 -9.57
C ASP A 62 20.01 -8.38 -8.15
N ILE A 63 18.93 -8.61 -7.40
CA ILE A 63 18.97 -9.25 -6.07
C ILE A 63 18.71 -10.75 -6.20
N ASP A 64 19.56 -11.57 -5.56
CA ASP A 64 19.40 -13.03 -5.52
C ASP A 64 18.47 -13.46 -4.37
N ILE A 65 18.64 -12.84 -3.19
CA ILE A 65 17.96 -13.22 -1.94
C ILE A 65 17.41 -11.96 -1.26
N ALA A 66 16.15 -11.99 -0.83
CA ALA A 66 15.55 -10.92 -0.05
C ALA A 66 15.29 -11.38 1.40
N ILE A 67 15.92 -10.72 2.38
CA ILE A 67 15.60 -10.88 3.80
C ILE A 67 14.49 -9.89 4.14
N TYR A 68 13.31 -10.43 4.49
CA TYR A 68 12.11 -9.65 4.75
C TYR A 68 11.67 -9.74 6.22
N TYR A 69 11.40 -8.57 6.78
CA TYR A 69 10.55 -8.32 7.93
C TYR A 69 10.08 -6.87 7.86
N LEU A 70 8.88 -6.59 8.37
CA LEU A 70 8.40 -5.23 8.48
C LEU A 70 8.83 -4.63 9.82
N ASP A 71 9.63 -3.56 9.77
CA ASP A 71 10.02 -2.82 10.97
C ASP A 71 8.79 -2.09 11.55
N PRO A 72 8.48 -2.24 12.86
CA PRO A 72 7.37 -1.54 13.50
C PRO A 72 7.46 -0.02 13.41
N ASN A 73 8.69 0.51 13.33
CA ASN A 73 9.00 1.93 13.22
C ASN A 73 9.17 2.37 11.76
N LYS A 74 8.73 1.57 10.77
CA LYS A 74 8.94 1.88 9.35
C LYS A 74 8.28 3.22 9.01
N LYS A 75 9.13 4.22 8.79
CA LYS A 75 8.67 5.54 8.38
C LYS A 75 8.33 5.55 6.91
N SER A 76 7.27 6.27 6.55
CA SER A 76 6.87 6.39 5.17
C SER A 76 6.14 7.69 4.83
N ALA A 77 4.95 7.99 5.38
CA ALA A 77 4.23 9.25 5.12
C ALA A 77 3.96 10.05 6.40
N LYS A 78 3.93 11.39 6.35
CA LYS A 78 3.70 12.25 7.52
C LYS A 78 2.45 11.85 8.31
N LEU A 79 1.35 11.60 7.60
CA LEU A 79 0.13 11.00 8.15
C LEU A 79 -0.13 9.66 7.48
N THR A 80 -0.32 8.61 8.29
CA THR A 80 -0.74 7.29 7.84
C THR A 80 -2.06 6.92 8.50
N GLN A 81 -3.12 6.78 7.71
CA GLN A 81 -4.45 6.38 8.15
C GLN A 81 -4.69 4.92 7.76
N SER A 82 -4.23 4.00 8.61
CA SER A 82 -4.52 2.57 8.46
C SER A 82 -4.28 1.80 9.75
N ASN A 83 -4.75 0.55 9.79
CA ASN A 83 -4.38 -0.39 10.85
C ASN A 83 -3.09 -1.15 10.48
N ALA A 84 -2.43 -1.71 11.49
CA ALA A 84 -1.16 -2.40 11.32
C ALA A 84 -1.22 -3.61 10.36
N ARG A 85 -2.35 -4.34 10.36
CA ARG A 85 -2.57 -5.51 9.51
C ARG A 85 -2.60 -5.15 8.03
N ASN A 86 -3.29 -4.05 7.71
CA ASN A 86 -3.40 -3.51 6.36
C ASN A 86 -2.05 -2.97 5.84
N LEU A 87 -1.25 -2.34 6.69
CA LEU A 87 0.11 -1.95 6.31
C LEU A 87 0.99 -3.19 6.06
N ASN A 88 0.89 -4.19 6.93
CA ASN A 88 1.66 -5.42 6.81
C ASN A 88 1.38 -6.14 5.49
N ILE A 89 0.11 -6.31 5.12
CA ILE A 89 -0.25 -7.00 3.87
C ILE A 89 0.20 -6.25 2.61
N ILE A 90 0.16 -4.91 2.60
CA ILE A 90 0.74 -4.14 1.47
C ILE A 90 2.24 -4.41 1.35
N ALA A 91 2.97 -4.30 2.46
CA ALA A 91 4.41 -4.43 2.44
C ALA A 91 4.83 -5.85 2.00
N SER A 92 4.15 -6.89 2.48
CA SER A 92 4.45 -8.27 2.09
C SER A 92 4.02 -8.55 0.64
N ASP A 93 2.88 -8.04 0.19
CA ASP A 93 2.43 -8.19 -1.20
C ASP A 93 3.37 -7.46 -2.18
N ASN A 94 3.82 -6.25 -1.83
CA ASN A 94 4.83 -5.53 -2.61
C ASN A 94 6.15 -6.31 -2.70
N MET A 95 6.64 -6.83 -1.57
CA MET A 95 7.86 -7.65 -1.55
C MET A 95 7.70 -8.87 -2.46
N ALA A 96 6.59 -9.60 -2.36
CA ALA A 96 6.34 -10.82 -3.12
C ALA A 96 6.25 -10.56 -4.64
N ARG A 97 5.50 -9.53 -5.05
CA ARG A 97 5.40 -9.10 -6.45
C ARG A 97 6.74 -8.64 -7.01
N ALA A 98 7.47 -7.82 -6.26
CA ALA A 98 8.75 -7.29 -6.70
C ALA A 98 9.83 -8.37 -6.79
N CYS A 99 9.81 -9.36 -5.88
CA CYS A 99 10.65 -10.54 -5.98
C CYS A 99 10.36 -11.33 -7.25
N LYS A 100 9.08 -11.57 -7.54
CA LYS A 100 8.65 -12.24 -8.78
C LYS A 100 9.09 -11.47 -10.03
N ALA A 101 8.89 -10.15 -10.06
CA ALA A 101 9.26 -9.29 -11.19
C ALA A 101 10.77 -9.29 -11.48
N ASN A 102 11.60 -9.43 -10.45
CA ASN A 102 13.06 -9.42 -10.56
C ASN A 102 13.70 -10.83 -10.55
N ASN A 103 12.89 -11.90 -10.56
CA ASN A 103 13.36 -13.28 -10.48
C ASN A 103 14.26 -13.54 -9.25
N VAL A 104 13.94 -12.92 -8.12
CA VAL A 104 14.59 -13.20 -6.83
C VAL A 104 14.39 -14.68 -6.52
N LYS A 105 15.46 -15.38 -6.14
CA LYS A 105 15.44 -16.83 -5.98
C LYS A 105 14.73 -17.24 -4.71
N GLN A 106 14.91 -16.46 -3.64
CA GLN A 106 14.43 -16.81 -2.32
C GLN A 106 14.13 -15.57 -1.46
N ILE A 107 13.06 -15.66 -0.69
CA ILE A 107 12.71 -14.74 0.38
C ILE A 107 12.99 -15.44 1.71
N ILE A 108 13.81 -14.84 2.57
CA ILE A 108 14.01 -15.28 3.95
C ILE A 108 13.16 -14.38 4.84
N TYR A 109 12.07 -14.92 5.38
CA TYR A 109 11.18 -14.21 6.28
C TYR A 109 11.61 -14.40 7.74
N ILE A 110 11.93 -13.29 8.41
CA ILE A 110 12.18 -13.32 9.86
C ILE A 110 10.84 -13.28 10.58
N THR A 111 10.48 -14.33 11.31
CA THR A 111 9.19 -14.42 12.03
C THR A 111 9.17 -13.56 13.31
N GLY A 112 7.98 -13.35 13.88
CA GLY A 112 7.76 -12.60 15.11
C GLY A 112 6.81 -11.39 14.99
N SER A 113 6.11 -11.26 13.86
CA SER A 113 5.00 -10.32 13.69
C SER A 113 3.69 -10.93 14.23
N PRO A 114 2.76 -10.13 14.77
CA PRO A 114 1.40 -10.61 15.09
C PRO A 114 0.62 -11.12 13.85
N PHE A 115 1.12 -10.85 12.64
CA PHE A 115 0.49 -11.24 11.38
C PHE A 115 1.30 -12.29 10.60
N ASP A 116 2.19 -13.05 11.25
CA ASP A 116 3.11 -14.00 10.59
C ASP A 116 2.41 -14.92 9.57
N GLN A 117 1.29 -15.55 9.94
CA GLN A 117 0.56 -16.46 9.06
C GLN A 117 0.11 -15.79 7.75
N GLU A 118 -0.50 -14.60 7.85
CA GLU A 118 -0.96 -13.84 6.67
C GLU A 118 0.22 -13.33 5.84
N THR A 119 1.30 -12.89 6.50
CA THR A 119 2.55 -12.49 5.83
C THR A 119 3.12 -13.62 5.00
N ILE A 120 3.29 -14.80 5.60
CA ILE A 120 3.88 -15.97 4.93
C ILE A 120 3.04 -16.39 3.74
N GLN A 121 1.71 -16.45 3.91
CA GLN A 121 0.79 -16.77 2.81
C GLN A 121 0.92 -15.76 1.66
N THR A 122 0.96 -14.47 1.99
CA THR A 122 1.12 -13.39 1.01
C THR A 122 2.46 -13.49 0.26
N LEU A 123 3.57 -13.74 0.96
CA LEU A 123 4.90 -13.88 0.34
C LEU A 123 4.97 -15.06 -0.64
N LYS A 124 4.29 -16.16 -0.33
CA LYS A 124 4.27 -17.38 -1.17
C LYS A 124 3.38 -17.24 -2.42
N SER A 125 2.44 -16.29 -2.44
CA SER A 125 1.39 -16.16 -3.48
C SER A 125 1.87 -15.86 -4.91
N TYR A 126 3.13 -15.44 -5.09
CA TYR A 126 3.71 -15.14 -6.41
C TYR A 126 4.81 -16.13 -6.85
N GLY A 127 4.98 -17.23 -6.11
CA GLY A 127 5.83 -18.36 -6.51
C GLY A 127 7.33 -18.18 -6.26
N THR A 128 7.74 -17.14 -5.54
CA THR A 128 9.11 -17.07 -5.00
C THR A 128 9.22 -18.03 -3.80
N GLU A 129 10.32 -18.77 -3.69
CA GLU A 129 10.54 -19.63 -2.53
C GLU A 129 10.62 -18.79 -1.25
N VAL A 130 9.91 -19.18 -0.19
CA VAL A 130 9.92 -18.48 1.10
C VAL A 130 10.38 -19.43 2.20
N ILE A 131 11.49 -19.08 2.85
CA ILE A 131 12.01 -19.77 4.03
C ILE A 131 11.77 -18.91 5.27
N GLU A 132 11.34 -19.53 6.34
CA GLU A 132 11.09 -18.90 7.63
C GLU A 132 12.29 -19.13 8.55
N THR A 133 12.67 -18.12 9.34
CA THR A 133 13.73 -18.29 10.33
C THR A 133 13.26 -19.21 11.47
N GLU A 134 14.13 -20.13 11.90
CA GLU A 134 13.87 -20.97 13.09
C GLU A 134 13.69 -20.12 14.35
N GLN A 135 14.48 -19.06 14.47
CA GLN A 135 14.34 -18.10 15.56
C GLN A 135 13.32 -17.02 15.19
N SER A 136 12.38 -16.78 16.11
CA SER A 136 11.40 -15.70 16.03
C SER A 136 11.87 -14.49 16.83
N ILE A 137 11.85 -13.32 16.21
CA ILE A 137 12.17 -12.05 16.87
C ILE A 137 10.85 -11.28 17.06
N LYS A 138 10.28 -11.37 18.27
CA LYS A 138 9.02 -10.70 18.60
C LYS A 138 9.12 -9.20 18.34
N ARG A 139 8.16 -8.68 17.58
CA ARG A 139 8.05 -7.26 17.23
C ARG A 139 6.62 -6.78 17.43
N PRO A 140 6.41 -5.57 17.96
CA PRO A 140 5.08 -4.97 17.99
C PRO A 140 4.55 -4.75 16.57
N ALA A 141 3.22 -4.57 16.46
CA ALA A 141 2.61 -4.18 15.20
C ALA A 141 3.03 -2.75 14.80
N VAL A 142 3.07 -2.44 13.51
CA VAL A 142 3.30 -1.07 13.04
C VAL A 142 2.20 -0.16 13.54
N SER A 143 2.54 0.82 14.37
CA SER A 143 1.57 1.77 14.95
C SER A 143 2.07 3.20 14.76
N ILE A 144 2.06 3.68 13.52
CA ILE A 144 2.45 5.06 13.20
C ILE A 144 1.30 5.75 12.49
N GLU A 145 0.65 6.67 13.20
CA GLU A 145 -0.33 7.58 12.60
C GLU A 145 0.36 8.85 12.11
N LEU A 146 1.10 9.54 12.99
CA LEU A 146 1.85 10.75 12.66
C LEU A 146 3.35 10.54 12.84
N GLN A 147 4.14 11.04 11.89
CA GLN A 147 5.60 11.01 11.96
C GLN A 147 6.24 12.21 11.30
N ARG A 148 7.53 12.41 11.57
CA ARG A 148 8.34 13.36 10.81
C ARG A 148 8.53 12.81 9.39
N SER A 149 8.26 13.67 8.40
CA SER A 149 8.47 13.42 6.98
C SER A 149 9.03 14.69 6.37
N LYS A 150 9.77 14.54 5.28
CA LYS A 150 10.28 15.68 4.48
C LYS A 150 9.14 16.50 3.88
N TYR A 151 8.02 15.84 3.58
CA TYR A 151 6.83 16.46 2.99
C TYR A 151 5.61 16.25 3.88
N ASP A 152 4.59 17.05 3.67
CA ASP A 152 3.28 16.89 4.31
C ASP A 152 2.44 15.82 3.61
N ASP A 153 3.07 14.67 3.35
CA ASP A 153 2.49 13.58 2.58
C ASP A 153 1.56 12.70 3.43
N VAL A 154 0.58 12.12 2.75
CA VAL A 154 -0.47 11.30 3.36
C VAL A 154 -0.48 9.93 2.72
N ARG A 155 -0.62 8.92 3.58
CA ARG A 155 -1.04 7.57 3.19
C ARG A 155 -2.37 7.22 3.84
N SER A 156 -3.29 6.65 3.09
CA SER A 156 -4.48 5.99 3.64
C SER A 156 -4.63 4.61 3.04
N VAL A 157 -4.97 3.62 3.85
CA VAL A 157 -5.16 2.24 3.39
C VAL A 157 -6.40 1.65 4.05
N HIS A 158 -7.36 1.28 3.21
CA HIS A 158 -8.62 0.67 3.63
C HIS A 158 -8.83 -0.62 2.86
N ARG A 159 -9.13 -1.69 3.58
CA ARG A 159 -9.39 -3.04 3.05
C ARG A 159 -10.89 -3.31 3.16
N MET A 160 -11.49 -3.86 2.12
CA MET A 160 -12.92 -4.09 2.03
C MET A 160 -13.23 -5.35 1.21
N PRO A 161 -14.38 -6.01 1.45
CA PRO A 161 -14.75 -7.18 0.65
C PRO A 161 -14.97 -6.77 -0.81
N LEU A 162 -14.50 -7.60 -1.72
CA LEU A 162 -14.87 -7.48 -3.12
C LEU A 162 -16.24 -8.17 -3.28
N PRO A 163 -17.30 -7.46 -3.71
CA PRO A 163 -18.62 -8.07 -3.81
C PRO A 163 -18.62 -9.35 -4.66
N TYR A 164 -19.50 -10.28 -4.31
CA TYR A 164 -19.54 -11.61 -4.90
C TYR A 164 -19.52 -11.60 -6.44
N SER A 165 -18.61 -12.40 -7.00
CA SER A 165 -18.38 -12.54 -8.44
C SER A 165 -17.86 -11.28 -9.15
N TRP A 166 -17.51 -10.22 -8.44
CA TRP A 166 -16.92 -9.02 -9.05
C TRP A 166 -15.42 -9.18 -9.32
N ASN A 167 -14.95 -8.49 -10.34
CA ASN A 167 -13.54 -8.22 -10.58
C ASN A 167 -13.13 -6.86 -10.00
N LEU A 168 -11.83 -6.54 -10.07
CA LEU A 168 -11.30 -5.30 -9.49
C LEU A 168 -11.81 -4.04 -10.21
N GLU A 169 -12.02 -4.11 -11.52
CA GLU A 169 -12.58 -3.01 -12.32
C GLU A 169 -13.98 -2.64 -11.81
N GLN A 170 -14.85 -3.64 -11.62
CA GLN A 170 -16.21 -3.44 -11.10
C GLN A 170 -16.19 -2.86 -9.68
N GLY A 171 -15.28 -3.33 -8.81
CA GLY A 171 -15.12 -2.77 -7.47
C GLY A 171 -14.66 -1.30 -7.48
N MET A 172 -13.79 -0.94 -8.42
CA MET A 172 -13.31 0.43 -8.63
C MET A 172 -14.39 1.35 -9.23
N GLU A 173 -15.13 0.88 -10.23
CA GLU A 173 -16.25 1.62 -10.82
C GLU A 173 -17.31 1.90 -9.75
N TYR A 174 -17.64 0.87 -8.95
CA TYR A 174 -18.58 1.00 -7.84
C TYR A 174 -18.13 2.00 -6.78
N TYR A 175 -16.83 2.12 -6.51
CA TYR A 175 -16.32 3.17 -5.62
C TYR A 175 -16.67 4.57 -6.11
N PHE A 176 -16.49 4.84 -7.40
CA PHE A 176 -16.82 6.16 -7.96
C PHE A 176 -18.33 6.38 -8.01
N GLU A 177 -19.13 5.38 -8.40
CA GLU A 177 -20.60 5.46 -8.36
C GLU A 177 -21.11 5.76 -6.95
N TRP A 178 -20.67 4.96 -5.96
CA TRP A 178 -21.05 5.13 -4.56
C TRP A 178 -20.64 6.51 -4.03
N LEU A 179 -19.46 7.00 -4.40
CA LEU A 179 -18.97 8.31 -3.98
C LEU A 179 -19.87 9.44 -4.50
N GLU A 180 -20.46 9.33 -5.69
CA GLU A 180 -21.39 10.33 -6.24
C GLU A 180 -22.81 10.23 -5.65
N GLU A 181 -23.32 9.02 -5.47
CA GLU A 181 -24.69 8.76 -5.02
C GLU A 181 -24.88 8.99 -3.51
N THR A 182 -23.85 8.72 -2.71
CA THR A 182 -23.93 8.81 -1.25
C THR A 182 -24.19 10.24 -0.79
N SER A 183 -25.21 10.40 0.05
CA SER A 183 -25.62 11.72 0.56
C SER A 183 -24.53 12.45 1.38
N GLY A 184 -23.59 11.71 1.96
CA GLY A 184 -22.53 12.23 2.84
C GLY A 184 -21.32 12.87 2.14
N THR A 185 -21.16 12.73 0.82
CA THR A 185 -19.94 13.18 0.10
C THR A 185 -20.15 14.50 -0.65
N LEU A 186 -21.38 14.77 -1.10
CA LEU A 186 -21.76 15.96 -1.88
C LEU A 186 -20.86 16.21 -3.12
N VAL A 187 -20.33 15.13 -3.72
CA VAL A 187 -19.54 15.23 -4.95
C VAL A 187 -20.39 14.94 -6.19
N ARG A 188 -19.89 15.38 -7.34
CA ARG A 188 -20.34 15.02 -8.69
C ARG A 188 -19.14 14.50 -9.44
N ILE A 189 -19.27 13.39 -10.13
CA ILE A 189 -18.15 12.76 -10.83
C ILE A 189 -18.40 12.82 -12.33
N LYS A 190 -17.34 13.06 -13.09
CA LYS A 190 -17.36 12.94 -14.54
C LYS A 190 -16.22 12.02 -14.96
N HIS A 191 -16.52 11.02 -15.78
CA HIS A 191 -15.52 10.15 -16.37
C HIS A 191 -15.36 10.50 -17.85
N TYR A 192 -14.13 10.76 -18.28
CA TYR A 192 -13.81 10.98 -19.70
C TYR A 192 -12.52 10.25 -20.06
N LYS A 193 -12.62 9.32 -21.02
CA LYS A 193 -11.53 8.42 -21.42
C LYS A 193 -10.99 7.63 -20.23
N ASP A 194 -9.78 7.98 -19.77
CA ASP A 194 -9.06 7.32 -18.68
C ASP A 194 -8.97 8.24 -17.44
N THR A 195 -9.79 9.29 -17.36
CA THR A 195 -9.69 10.31 -16.31
C THR A 195 -11.01 10.48 -15.56
N TYR A 196 -10.96 10.36 -14.24
CA TYR A 196 -12.06 10.76 -13.36
C TYR A 196 -11.85 12.18 -12.86
N TYR A 197 -12.88 13.01 -13.01
CA TYR A 197 -12.94 14.38 -12.51
C TYR A 197 -13.95 14.43 -11.37
N ILE A 198 -13.46 14.69 -10.16
CA ILE A 198 -14.30 14.77 -8.96
C ILE A 198 -14.57 16.26 -8.69
N TYR A 199 -15.83 16.66 -8.66
CA TYR A 199 -16.28 18.02 -8.36
C TYR A 199 -17.07 18.04 -7.06
N PHE A 200 -17.11 19.19 -6.39
CA PHE A 200 -18.21 19.48 -5.47
C PHE A 200 -19.49 19.75 -6.28
N LYS A 201 -20.68 19.31 -5.82
CA LYS A 201 -21.94 19.34 -6.61
C LYS A 201 -22.26 20.67 -7.32
N HIS A 202 -21.90 21.81 -6.72
CA HIS A 202 -22.14 23.15 -7.28
C HIS A 202 -20.86 23.87 -7.78
N SER A 203 -19.73 23.18 -7.86
CA SER A 203 -18.47 23.75 -8.34
C SER A 203 -18.22 23.43 -9.81
N ASN A 204 -17.63 24.40 -10.52
CA ASN A 204 -17.12 24.23 -11.88
C ASN A 204 -15.62 23.85 -11.90
N LYS A 205 -14.93 23.94 -10.76
CA LYS A 205 -13.53 23.52 -10.61
C LYS A 205 -13.46 22.13 -9.97
N PRO A 206 -12.69 21.18 -10.54
CA PRO A 206 -12.55 19.86 -9.95
C PRO A 206 -11.75 19.92 -8.65
N LEU A 207 -12.19 19.16 -7.65
CA LEU A 207 -11.48 18.88 -6.41
C LEU A 207 -10.24 18.04 -6.67
N LEU A 208 -10.39 16.99 -7.49
CA LEU A 208 -9.33 16.07 -7.92
C LEU A 208 -9.53 15.71 -9.39
N GLN A 209 -8.41 15.51 -10.09
CA GLN A 209 -8.34 14.92 -11.42
C GLN A 209 -7.47 13.66 -11.31
N LEU A 210 -8.06 12.51 -11.55
CA LEU A 210 -7.47 11.20 -11.36
C LEU A 210 -7.28 10.55 -12.73
N GLN A 211 -6.04 10.55 -13.23
CA GLN A 211 -5.67 9.96 -14.51
C GLN A 211 -5.25 8.52 -14.29
N ARG A 212 -5.91 7.56 -14.93
CA ARG A 212 -5.51 6.15 -14.88
C ARG A 212 -4.10 6.00 -15.43
N GLU A 213 -3.27 5.31 -14.68
CA GLU A 213 -1.93 4.92 -15.10
C GLU A 213 -2.03 3.56 -15.81
N ARG A 214 -1.45 3.47 -17.01
CA ARG A 214 -1.36 2.21 -17.77
C ARG A 214 0.04 1.65 -17.57
N HIS A 215 0.21 0.79 -16.57
CA HIS A 215 1.44 0.06 -16.32
C HIS A 215 1.21 -1.44 -16.47
N ASP A 216 2.26 -2.17 -16.83
CA ASP A 216 2.27 -3.64 -16.86
C ASP A 216 2.47 -4.20 -15.43
N ILE A 217 1.57 -3.83 -14.52
CA ILE A 217 1.64 -4.18 -13.08
C ILE A 217 0.72 -5.38 -12.73
N GLY A 218 0.02 -5.93 -13.73
CA GLY A 218 -0.93 -7.04 -13.59
C GLY A 218 -2.39 -6.56 -13.44
N ASP A 219 -3.33 -7.48 -13.69
CA ASP A 219 -4.78 -7.17 -13.71
C ASP A 219 -5.41 -6.98 -12.32
N ASP A 220 -4.62 -7.18 -11.26
CA ASP A 220 -5.04 -7.10 -9.86
C ASP A 220 -4.61 -5.79 -9.18
N ILE A 221 -4.08 -4.82 -9.94
CA ILE A 221 -3.77 -3.46 -9.50
C ILE A 221 -4.28 -2.44 -10.54
N ILE A 222 -5.06 -1.47 -10.09
CA ILE A 222 -5.48 -0.30 -10.88
C ILE A 222 -5.00 0.95 -10.16
N GLN A 223 -4.27 1.82 -10.84
CA GLN A 223 -3.74 3.05 -10.25
C GLN A 223 -4.23 4.28 -11.00
N PHE A 224 -4.51 5.34 -10.24
CA PHE A 224 -4.82 6.66 -10.74
C PHE A 224 -3.85 7.68 -10.16
N LYS A 225 -3.15 8.40 -11.03
CA LYS A 225 -2.31 9.54 -10.66
C LYS A 225 -3.17 10.77 -10.46
N VAL A 226 -2.95 11.46 -9.35
CA VAL A 226 -3.53 12.79 -9.10
C VAL A 226 -2.78 13.78 -9.99
N VAL A 227 -3.43 14.23 -11.07
CA VAL A 227 -2.84 15.13 -12.07
C VAL A 227 -3.37 16.56 -11.96
N GLY A 228 -4.28 16.83 -11.04
CA GLY A 228 -4.80 18.16 -10.80
C GLY A 228 -5.98 18.20 -9.85
N GLY A 229 -6.60 19.38 -9.78
CA GLY A 229 -7.68 19.69 -8.86
C GLY A 229 -7.27 20.67 -7.76
N THR A 230 -8.24 21.16 -7.00
CA THR A 230 -8.01 22.17 -5.97
C THR A 230 -7.50 21.61 -4.65
N LEU A 231 -7.59 20.30 -4.41
CA LEU A 231 -7.23 19.69 -3.13
C LEU A 231 -5.77 19.25 -3.02
N ALA A 232 -5.10 18.97 -4.14
CA ALA A 232 -3.76 18.41 -4.17
C ALA A 232 -2.71 19.41 -4.67
N VAL A 233 -1.49 19.26 -4.18
CA VAL A 233 -0.29 19.85 -4.81
C VAL A 233 0.26 18.82 -5.79
N ASN A 234 0.36 19.19 -7.07
CA ASN A 234 1.07 18.37 -8.05
C ASN A 234 2.56 18.71 -7.98
N MET A 235 3.37 17.76 -7.52
CA MET A 235 4.83 17.86 -7.63
C MET A 235 5.28 17.06 -8.86
N TYR A 236 6.23 17.59 -9.63
CA TYR A 236 6.65 16.96 -10.89
C TYR A 236 7.18 15.51 -10.72
N GLU A 237 7.72 15.17 -9.55
CA GLU A 237 8.38 13.88 -9.31
C GLU A 237 7.50 12.82 -8.61
N ASP A 238 6.64 13.22 -7.65
CA ASP A 238 5.88 12.28 -6.81
C ASP A 238 4.41 12.76 -6.62
N ASN A 239 3.62 12.77 -7.70
CA ASN A 239 2.18 13.00 -7.57
C ASN A 239 1.53 11.92 -6.69
N GLY A 240 0.45 12.29 -6.00
CA GLY A 240 -0.37 11.33 -5.27
C GLY A 240 -0.92 10.24 -6.18
N ILE A 241 -0.98 9.02 -5.68
CA ILE A 241 -1.55 7.86 -6.37
C ILE A 241 -2.71 7.33 -5.54
N LEU A 242 -3.86 7.16 -6.19
CA LEU A 242 -4.97 6.36 -5.69
C LEU A 242 -4.91 4.98 -6.36
N GLU A 243 -4.63 3.95 -5.57
CA GLU A 243 -4.51 2.57 -6.01
C GLU A 243 -5.68 1.73 -5.49
N PHE A 244 -6.26 0.95 -6.39
CA PHE A 244 -7.13 -0.17 -6.08
C PHE A 244 -6.34 -1.44 -6.30
N ARG A 245 -6.31 -2.34 -5.31
CA ARG A 245 -5.55 -3.59 -5.41
C ARG A 245 -6.33 -4.75 -4.86
N ARG A 246 -6.35 -5.86 -5.59
CA ARG A 246 -6.89 -7.14 -5.15
C ARG A 246 -5.74 -8.03 -4.66
N PHE A 247 -5.98 -8.77 -3.58
CA PHE A 247 -5.04 -9.78 -3.09
C PHE A 247 -5.44 -11.16 -3.62
N LYS A 248 -4.46 -11.98 -4.02
CA LYS A 248 -4.71 -13.33 -4.56
C LYS A 248 -5.35 -14.28 -3.56
N GLU A 249 -5.02 -14.11 -2.29
CA GLU A 249 -5.37 -15.03 -1.21
C GLU A 249 -6.79 -14.84 -0.66
N THR A 250 -7.41 -13.69 -0.94
CA THR A 250 -8.68 -13.29 -0.32
C THR A 250 -9.63 -12.65 -1.33
N ASN A 251 -10.94 -12.82 -1.15
CA ASN A 251 -11.94 -12.10 -1.94
C ASN A 251 -12.16 -10.67 -1.42
N GLU A 252 -11.08 -9.91 -1.36
CA GLU A 252 -11.03 -8.56 -0.81
C GLU A 252 -10.16 -7.71 -1.72
N PHE A 253 -10.42 -6.41 -1.71
CA PHE A 253 -9.57 -5.42 -2.33
C PHE A 253 -9.27 -4.29 -1.35
N MET A 254 -8.30 -3.47 -1.70
CA MET A 254 -7.92 -2.31 -0.93
C MET A 254 -8.04 -1.05 -1.78
N VAL A 255 -8.29 0.06 -1.08
CA VAL A 255 -8.12 1.42 -1.60
C VAL A 255 -6.94 2.03 -0.85
N HIS A 256 -5.90 2.40 -1.60
CA HIS A 256 -4.64 2.91 -1.09
C HIS A 256 -4.34 4.27 -1.71
N LEU A 257 -4.28 5.31 -0.89
CA LEU A 257 -3.76 6.62 -1.27
C LEU A 257 -2.33 6.73 -0.75
N PHE A 258 -1.38 7.13 -1.59
CA PHE A 258 0.00 7.41 -1.16
C PHE A 258 0.62 8.54 -1.99
N ASN A 259 1.72 9.13 -1.49
CA ASN A 259 2.38 10.30 -2.06
C ASN A 259 1.46 11.52 -2.24
N TYR A 260 0.29 11.53 -1.58
CA TYR A 260 -0.66 12.62 -1.68
C TYR A 260 -0.25 13.77 -0.76
N ILE A 261 -0.09 14.96 -1.32
CA ILE A 261 0.22 16.18 -0.57
C ILE A 261 -0.98 17.13 -0.67
N PRO A 262 -1.65 17.46 0.45
CA PRO A 262 -2.76 18.39 0.46
C PRO A 262 -2.29 19.82 0.16
N ARG A 263 -3.14 20.59 -0.54
CA ARG A 263 -2.85 21.99 -0.89
C ARG A 263 -3.02 22.96 0.28
N ILE A 264 -3.84 22.60 1.26
CA ILE A 264 -4.18 23.47 2.39
C ILE A 264 -3.15 23.31 3.53
N PRO A 265 -3.02 24.31 4.42
CA PRO A 265 -2.13 24.21 5.59
C PRO A 265 -2.38 22.94 6.41
N TRP A 266 -1.30 22.31 6.88
CA TRP A 266 -1.34 20.99 7.52
C TRP A 266 -2.37 20.85 8.65
N GLY A 267 -2.43 21.82 9.57
CA GLY A 267 -3.37 21.76 10.69
C GLY A 267 -4.83 21.77 10.22
N ILE A 268 -5.14 22.51 9.16
CA ILE A 268 -6.49 22.53 8.58
C ILE A 268 -6.77 21.19 7.91
N TYR A 269 -5.82 20.64 7.14
CA TYR A 269 -5.96 19.31 6.53
C TYR A 269 -6.26 18.23 7.58
N TYR A 270 -5.44 18.16 8.63
CA TYR A 270 -5.54 17.17 9.69
C TYR A 270 -6.89 17.22 10.42
N LEU A 271 -7.46 18.41 10.60
CA LEU A 271 -8.74 18.60 11.30
C LEU A 271 -9.97 18.51 10.38
N SER A 272 -9.81 18.51 9.05
CA SER A 272 -10.93 18.55 8.09
C SER A 272 -10.92 17.40 7.09
N GLN A 273 -10.00 17.43 6.12
CA GLN A 273 -9.96 16.46 5.04
C GLN A 273 -9.63 15.05 5.52
N ALA A 274 -8.68 14.89 6.47
CA ALA A 274 -8.25 13.57 6.92
C ALA A 274 -9.38 12.79 7.63
N PRO A 275 -10.15 13.39 8.58
CA PRO A 275 -11.31 12.74 9.18
C PRO A 275 -12.42 12.43 8.16
N ILE A 276 -12.74 13.37 7.27
CA ILE A 276 -13.76 13.17 6.23
C ILE A 276 -13.41 11.98 5.35
N HIS A 277 -12.17 11.94 4.83
CA HIS A 277 -11.69 10.85 3.98
C HIS A 277 -11.78 9.48 4.67
N ASN A 278 -11.38 9.40 5.94
CA ASN A 278 -11.45 8.16 6.71
C ASN A 278 -12.91 7.69 6.92
N VAL A 279 -13.83 8.62 7.23
CA VAL A 279 -15.26 8.30 7.36
C VAL A 279 -15.85 7.84 6.02
N THR A 280 -15.49 8.50 4.92
CA THR A 280 -15.93 8.13 3.57
C THR A 280 -15.50 6.70 3.23
N LEU A 281 -14.23 6.33 3.43
CA LEU A 281 -13.75 4.98 3.12
C LEU A 281 -14.33 3.90 4.03
N LYS A 282 -14.61 4.22 5.31
CA LYS A 282 -15.36 3.32 6.20
C LYS A 282 -16.82 3.14 5.75
N GLY A 283 -17.47 4.21 5.30
CA GLY A 283 -18.82 4.14 4.73
C GLY A 283 -18.86 3.23 3.51
N PHE A 284 -17.87 3.36 2.62
CA PHE A 284 -17.75 2.52 1.44
C PHE A 284 -17.46 1.05 1.78
N GLU A 285 -16.64 0.78 2.80
CA GLU A 285 -16.41 -0.59 3.28
C GLU A 285 -17.73 -1.26 3.72
N ILE A 286 -18.56 -0.55 4.48
CA ILE A 286 -19.87 -1.04 4.92
C ILE A 286 -20.77 -1.31 3.72
N ASP A 287 -20.77 -0.41 2.75
CA ASP A 287 -21.58 -0.55 1.54
C ASP A 287 -21.15 -1.76 0.70
N CYS A 288 -19.84 -2.00 0.54
CA CYS A 288 -19.30 -3.21 -0.08
C CYS A 288 -19.75 -4.49 0.64
N ARG A 289 -19.80 -4.49 1.98
CA ARG A 289 -20.30 -5.64 2.77
C ARG A 289 -21.78 -5.90 2.50
N ILE A 290 -22.59 -4.85 2.41
CA ILE A 290 -24.02 -4.95 2.09
C ILE A 290 -24.19 -5.51 0.67
N LYS A 291 -23.43 -4.99 -0.30
CA LYS A 291 -23.49 -5.44 -1.69
C LYS A 291 -23.05 -6.89 -1.84
N ASP A 292 -21.97 -7.32 -1.19
CA ASP A 292 -21.53 -8.72 -1.16
C ASP A 292 -22.63 -9.64 -0.61
N PHE A 293 -23.25 -9.25 0.51
CA PHE A 293 -24.33 -10.02 1.12
C PHE A 293 -25.56 -10.17 0.21
N GLN A 294 -25.96 -9.09 -0.46
CA GLN A 294 -27.09 -9.09 -1.41
C GLN A 294 -26.82 -10.04 -2.58
N LEU A 295 -25.67 -9.90 -3.24
CA LEU A 295 -25.30 -10.72 -4.39
C LEU A 295 -25.16 -12.21 -4.04
N ARG A 296 -24.63 -12.54 -2.87
CA ARG A 296 -24.59 -13.92 -2.37
C ARG A 296 -25.98 -14.49 -2.10
N SER A 297 -26.86 -13.68 -1.53
CA SER A 297 -28.25 -14.09 -1.25
C SER A 297 -29.01 -14.36 -2.54
N GLU A 298 -28.82 -13.51 -3.56
CA GLU A 298 -29.38 -13.70 -4.91
C GLU A 298 -28.82 -14.96 -5.59
N ALA A 299 -27.56 -15.31 -5.34
CA ALA A 299 -26.93 -16.53 -5.81
C ALA A 299 -27.34 -17.80 -5.01
N GLY A 300 -28.22 -17.68 -4.01
CA GLY A 300 -28.70 -18.80 -3.21
C GLY A 300 -27.78 -19.26 -2.08
N GLU A 301 -26.73 -18.50 -1.73
CA GLU A 301 -25.92 -18.78 -0.55
C GLU A 301 -26.68 -18.35 0.72
N SER A 302 -27.15 -19.32 1.51
CA SER A 302 -27.70 -19.08 2.86
C SER A 302 -26.59 -18.60 3.81
N LYS A 303 -26.50 -17.31 4.09
CA LYS A 303 -25.73 -16.77 5.22
C LYS A 303 -26.58 -15.85 6.09
N LYS A 304 -26.41 -15.94 7.40
CA LYS A 304 -26.88 -14.92 8.35
C LYS A 304 -25.93 -13.72 8.27
N TYR A 305 -26.48 -12.53 8.06
CA TYR A 305 -25.73 -11.28 8.18
C TYR A 305 -25.02 -11.22 9.53
N THR A 306 -23.69 -11.14 9.53
CA THR A 306 -22.90 -10.93 10.76
C THR A 306 -22.53 -9.46 10.80
N LYS A 307 -23.00 -8.76 11.86
CA LYS A 307 -22.74 -7.34 12.10
C LYS A 307 -21.27 -7.07 12.36
#